data_AF-A0A846F191-F1
#
_entry.id   AF-A0A846F191-F1
#
_cell.length_a   1.000
_cell.length_b   1.000
_cell.length_c   1.000
_cell.angle_alpha   90.00
_cell.angle_beta   90.00
_cell.angle_gamma   90.00
#
_symmetry.space_group_name_H-M   'P 1'
#
loop_
_entity.id
_entity.type
_entity.pdbx_description
1 polymer ?
#
loop_
_entity_poly.entity_id
_entity_poly.type
_entity_poly.pdbx_seq_one_letter_code
_entity_poly.pdbx_strand_id
1 'polypeptide(L)'
;MLSNTCSLSILVARTDIPFMMHTIPHLVRMSNFNFIQKVLCMDTAPLSGDKVMRPGVGTLSELRDCCNKLISEGIVDKVVDINYDKTYQQQMYQKHFGSPIKPTHNYRGYPILGSIFHIESVPGDY
;
A
#
# COMPACT_ATOMS: atom_id res chain seq x y z
N MET A 1 -21.51 -8.23 -20.24
CA MET A 1 -20.19 -8.25 -19.59
C MET A 1 -20.20 -7.15 -18.54
N LEU A 2 -19.93 -7.46 -17.28
CA LEU A 2 -19.69 -6.42 -16.27
C LEU A 2 -18.34 -5.79 -16.65
N SER A 3 -18.32 -4.52 -17.07
CA SER A 3 -17.04 -3.83 -17.26
C SER A 3 -16.35 -3.75 -15.90
N ASN A 4 -15.06 -4.11 -15.83
CA ASN A 4 -14.27 -3.87 -14.64
C ASN A 4 -14.05 -2.34 -14.56
N THR A 5 -14.57 -1.68 -13.52
CA THR A 5 -14.60 -0.21 -13.44
C THR A 5 -13.68 0.40 -12.38
N CYS A 6 -13.07 -0.41 -11.52
CA CYS A 6 -12.22 0.10 -10.43
C CYS A 6 -11.10 -0.87 -10.06
N SER A 7 -10.09 -0.35 -9.37
CA SER A 7 -9.01 -1.13 -8.77
C SER A 7 -9.10 -1.09 -7.25
N LEU A 8 -8.71 -2.17 -6.59
CA LEU A 8 -8.51 -2.21 -5.14
C LEU A 8 -7.02 -2.00 -4.85
N SER A 9 -6.68 -1.04 -4.01
CA SER A 9 -5.32 -0.81 -3.54
C SER A 9 -5.31 -0.77 -2.01
N ILE A 10 -4.48 -1.60 -1.38
CA ILE A 10 -4.37 -1.70 0.09
C ILE A 10 -2.92 -1.44 0.47
N LEU A 11 -2.69 -0.51 1.38
CA LEU A 11 -1.35 -0.31 1.94
C LEU A 11 -1.09 -1.35 3.02
N VAL A 12 0.10 -1.92 3.03
CA VAL A 12 0.55 -2.85 4.06
C VAL A 12 1.93 -2.44 4.55
N ALA A 13 2.12 -2.48 5.87
CA ALA A 13 3.38 -2.21 6.54
C ALA A 13 3.71 -3.35 7.52
N ARG A 14 4.93 -3.35 8.05
CA ARG A 14 5.38 -4.36 9.04
C ARG A 14 4.49 -4.41 10.29
N THR A 15 3.78 -3.33 10.58
CA THR A 15 2.83 -3.25 11.69
C THR A 15 1.55 -4.06 11.48
N ASP A 16 1.31 -4.53 10.25
CA ASP A 16 0.08 -5.22 9.88
C ASP A 16 0.25 -6.75 9.87
N ILE A 17 1.50 -7.24 9.90
CA ILE A 17 1.84 -8.67 9.94
C ILE A 17 0.96 -9.47 10.92
N PRO A 18 0.69 -9.01 12.16
CA PRO A 18 -0.11 -9.78 13.12
C PRO A 18 -1.54 -10.10 12.68
N PHE A 19 -2.10 -9.38 11.71
CA PHE A 19 -3.51 -9.50 11.33
C PHE A 19 -3.77 -9.46 9.82
N MET A 20 -2.81 -9.10 8.98
CA MET A 20 -3.02 -8.91 7.55
C MET A 20 -3.52 -10.17 6.84
N MET A 21 -3.04 -11.34 7.26
CA MET A 21 -3.45 -12.63 6.68
C MET A 21 -4.91 -13.00 6.98
N HIS A 22 -5.50 -12.41 8.02
CA HIS A 22 -6.93 -12.59 8.33
C HIS A 22 -7.79 -11.50 7.70
N THR A 23 -7.29 -10.26 7.75
CA THR A 23 -8.06 -9.06 7.37
C THR A 23 -8.10 -8.82 5.87
N ILE A 24 -6.98 -8.95 5.15
CA ILE A 24 -6.94 -8.70 3.70
C ILE A 24 -7.86 -9.65 2.95
N PRO A 25 -7.84 -10.98 3.16
CA PRO A 25 -8.79 -11.87 2.50
C PRO A 25 -10.24 -11.53 2.82
N HIS A 26 -10.53 -11.09 4.03
CA HIS A 26 -11.87 -10.68 4.41
C HIS A 26 -12.30 -9.39 3.68
N LEU A 27 -11.43 -8.36 3.65
CA LEU A 27 -11.69 -7.11 2.94
C LEU A 27 -11.93 -7.34 1.44
N VAL A 28 -11.12 -8.19 0.81
CA VAL A 28 -11.29 -8.57 -0.60
C VAL A 28 -12.64 -9.25 -0.83
N ARG A 29 -13.03 -10.23 0.01
CA ARG A 29 -14.32 -10.93 -0.11
C ARG A 29 -15.52 -10.01 0.12
N MET A 30 -15.42 -9.10 1.08
CA MET A 30 -16.50 -8.15 1.39
C MET A 30 -16.66 -7.07 0.33
N SER A 31 -15.58 -6.78 -0.39
CA SER A 31 -15.59 -5.84 -1.51
C SER A 31 -16.21 -6.50 -2.73
N ASN A 32 -17.54 -6.45 -2.84
CA ASN A 32 -18.31 -7.06 -3.93
C ASN A 32 -18.26 -6.22 -5.23
N PHE A 33 -17.05 -5.92 -5.70
CA PHE A 33 -16.80 -5.18 -6.93
C PHE A 33 -16.03 -6.05 -7.93
N ASN A 34 -16.30 -5.84 -9.21
CA ASN A 34 -15.57 -6.48 -10.29
C ASN A 34 -14.27 -5.70 -10.57
N PHE A 35 -13.25 -5.94 -9.75
CA PHE A 35 -11.99 -5.21 -9.80
C PHE A 35 -11.18 -5.51 -11.07
N ILE A 36 -10.58 -4.47 -11.65
CA ILE A 36 -9.57 -4.59 -12.71
C ILE A 36 -8.33 -5.29 -12.14
N GLN A 37 -7.93 -4.90 -10.93
CA GLN A 37 -6.81 -5.47 -10.20
C GLN A 37 -6.94 -5.17 -8.71
N LYS A 38 -6.30 -6.01 -7.90
CA LYS A 38 -6.16 -5.94 -6.45
C LYS A 38 -4.67 -5.86 -6.13
N VAL A 39 -4.26 -4.76 -5.51
CA VAL A 39 -2.85 -4.40 -5.33
C VAL A 39 -2.55 -4.22 -3.86
N LEU A 40 -1.43 -4.78 -3.42
CA LEU A 40 -0.81 -4.41 -2.16
C LEU A 40 0.30 -3.40 -2.41
N CYS A 41 0.18 -2.22 -1.82
CA CYS A 41 1.25 -1.23 -1.77
C CYS A 41 2.04 -1.45 -0.48
N MET A 42 3.27 -1.93 -0.59
CA MET A 42 4.08 -2.29 0.57
C MET A 42 4.94 -1.12 1.02
N ASP A 43 4.75 -0.71 2.27
CA ASP A 43 5.57 0.30 2.92
C ASP A 43 6.87 -0.32 3.43
N THR A 44 7.97 0.03 2.76
CA THR A 44 9.33 -0.41 3.06
C THR A 44 10.08 0.54 3.99
N ALA A 45 9.46 1.64 4.42
CA ALA A 45 10.14 2.64 5.23
C ALA A 45 10.59 2.08 6.60
N PRO A 46 11.69 2.61 7.16
CA PRO A 46 12.03 2.37 8.55
C PRO A 46 10.88 2.80 9.46
N LEU A 47 10.59 1.99 10.49
CA LEU A 47 9.63 2.38 11.50
C LEU A 47 10.19 3.56 12.30
N SER A 48 9.29 4.45 12.72
CA SER A 48 9.63 5.64 13.50
C SER A 48 8.60 5.86 14.61
N GLY A 49 8.98 6.67 15.61
CA GLY A 49 8.15 7.00 16.77
C GLY A 49 7.64 5.77 17.51
N ASP A 50 6.38 5.81 17.95
CA ASP A 50 5.75 4.75 18.75
C ASP A 50 5.64 3.41 17.99
N LYS A 51 5.81 3.40 16.66
CA LYS A 51 5.76 2.18 15.86
C LYS A 51 6.98 1.28 16.05
N VAL A 52 8.12 1.84 16.49
CA VAL A 52 9.35 1.07 16.73
C VAL A 52 9.17 0.08 17.88
N MET A 53 8.44 0.49 18.91
CA MET A 53 8.23 -0.30 20.13
C MET A 53 6.96 -1.15 20.09
N ARG A 54 6.24 -1.17 18.96
CA ARG A 54 4.99 -1.90 18.85
C ARG A 54 5.26 -3.41 18.93
N PRO A 55 4.62 -4.15 19.86
CA PRO A 55 4.81 -5.58 19.98
C PRO A 55 4.28 -6.31 18.74
N GLY A 56 4.93 -7.42 18.37
CA GLY A 56 4.53 -8.25 17.24
C GLY A 56 4.83 -7.63 15.86
N VAL A 57 5.59 -6.54 15.79
CA VAL A 57 6.11 -6.03 14.53
C VAL A 57 7.11 -7.04 13.97
N GLY A 58 6.81 -7.57 12.79
CA GLY A 58 7.74 -8.44 12.07
C GLY A 58 8.79 -7.67 11.28
N THR A 59 9.60 -8.42 10.57
CA THR A 59 10.64 -7.97 9.66
C THR A 59 10.07 -7.59 8.30
N LEU A 60 10.87 -6.91 7.47
CA LEU A 60 10.48 -6.64 6.09
C LEU A 60 10.39 -7.92 5.24
N SER A 61 11.20 -8.94 5.58
CA SER A 61 11.13 -10.25 4.94
C SER A 61 9.79 -10.93 5.24
N GLU A 62 9.36 -10.95 6.51
CA GLU A 62 8.08 -11.54 6.88
C GLU A 62 6.90 -10.81 6.23
N LEU A 63 6.95 -9.47 6.11
CA LEU A 63 5.95 -8.71 5.36
C LEU A 63 5.89 -9.16 3.89
N ARG A 64 7.06 -9.36 3.26
CA ARG A 64 7.17 -9.85 1.88
C ARG A 64 6.59 -11.24 1.74
N ASP A 65 6.87 -12.13 2.69
CA ASP A 65 6.37 -13.51 2.69
C ASP A 65 4.84 -13.54 2.83
N CYS A 66 4.26 -12.71 3.71
CA CYS A 66 2.81 -12.54 3.80
C CYS A 66 2.20 -12.04 2.48
N CYS A 67 2.83 -11.04 1.85
CA CYS A 67 2.37 -10.50 0.57
C CYS A 67 2.42 -11.54 -0.55
N ASN A 68 3.52 -12.29 -0.65
CA ASN A 68 3.70 -13.37 -1.63
C ASN A 68 2.67 -14.49 -1.42
N LYS A 69 2.37 -14.83 -0.16
CA LYS A 69 1.33 -15.80 0.16
C LYS A 69 -0.04 -15.36 -0.35
N LEU A 70 -0.43 -14.09 -0.13
CA LEU A 70 -1.69 -13.54 -0.63
C LEU A 70 -1.78 -13.53 -2.17
N ILE A 71 -0.67 -13.31 -2.87
CA ILE A 71 -0.60 -13.48 -4.33
C ILE A 71 -0.82 -14.94 -4.70
N SER A 72 -0.10 -15.87 -4.04
CA SER A 72 -0.16 -17.30 -4.37
C SER A 72 -1.54 -17.92 -4.14
N GLU A 73 -2.30 -17.39 -3.18
CA GLU A 73 -3.67 -17.79 -2.88
C GLU A 73 -4.70 -17.11 -3.80
N GLY A 74 -4.27 -16.25 -4.73
CA GLY A 74 -5.15 -15.53 -5.65
C GLY A 74 -6.00 -14.44 -4.99
N ILE A 75 -5.66 -14.03 -3.76
CA ILE A 75 -6.41 -13.01 -3.01
C ILE A 75 -6.11 -11.62 -3.57
N VAL A 76 -4.87 -11.37 -3.99
CA VAL A 76 -4.43 -10.14 -4.64
C VAL A 76 -3.65 -10.48 -5.91
N ASP A 77 -3.58 -9.54 -6.84
CA ASP A 77 -3.00 -9.78 -8.15
C ASP A 77 -1.53 -9.34 -8.22
N LYS A 78 -1.13 -8.32 -7.45
CA LYS A 78 0.25 -7.82 -7.42
C LYS A 78 0.62 -7.13 -6.11
N VAL A 79 1.93 -7.03 -5.87
CA VAL A 79 2.54 -6.27 -4.78
C VAL A 79 3.49 -5.25 -5.40
N VAL A 80 3.45 -4.02 -4.90
CA VAL A 80 4.31 -2.91 -5.35
C VAL A 80 4.92 -2.23 -4.14
N ASP A 81 6.23 -2.05 -4.16
CA ASP A 81 6.94 -1.32 -3.11
C ASP A 81 6.75 0.17 -3.31
N ILE A 82 6.45 0.90 -2.23
CA ILE A 82 6.45 2.36 -2.29
C ILE A 82 7.85 2.83 -2.67
N ASN A 83 7.93 3.58 -3.76
CA ASN A 83 9.17 4.16 -4.21
C ASN A 83 9.48 5.42 -3.39
N TYR A 84 10.42 5.29 -2.45
CA TYR A 84 10.90 6.39 -1.61
C TYR A 84 12.09 7.16 -2.22
N ASP A 85 12.43 6.94 -3.49
CA ASP A 85 13.43 7.76 -4.18
C ASP A 85 13.01 9.24 -4.19
N LYS A 86 13.96 10.12 -3.91
CA LYS A 86 13.69 11.57 -3.81
C LYS A 86 13.21 12.16 -5.13
N THR A 87 13.74 11.68 -6.25
CA THR A 87 13.36 12.15 -7.59
C THR A 87 11.93 11.76 -7.88
N TYR A 88 11.58 10.50 -7.64
CA TYR A 88 10.21 10.02 -7.79
C TYR A 88 9.24 10.79 -6.89
N GLN A 89 9.57 10.96 -5.61
CA GLN A 89 8.75 11.71 -4.67
C GLN A 89 8.50 13.16 -5.13
N GLN A 90 9.54 13.87 -5.58
CA GLN A 90 9.40 15.24 -6.10
C GLN A 90 8.51 15.29 -7.35
N GLN A 91 8.66 14.34 -8.26
CA GLN A 91 7.81 14.23 -9.45
C GLN A 91 6.34 14.00 -9.07
N MET A 92 6.08 13.11 -8.12
CA MET A 92 4.73 12.81 -7.65
C MET A 92 4.10 14.03 -6.96
N TYR A 93 4.84 14.74 -6.11
CA TYR A 93 4.34 15.95 -5.47
C TYR A 93 4.09 17.07 -6.48
N GLN A 94 4.98 17.23 -7.47
CA GLN A 94 4.75 18.18 -8.57
C GLN A 94 3.47 17.84 -9.35
N LYS A 95 3.25 16.57 -9.67
CA LYS A 95 2.06 16.10 -10.40
C LYS A 95 0.76 16.36 -9.62
N HIS A 96 0.73 16.00 -8.34
CA HIS A 96 -0.51 15.98 -7.54
C HIS A 96 -0.79 17.27 -6.74
N PHE A 97 0.24 18.06 -6.43
CA PHE A 97 0.11 19.30 -5.64
C PHE A 97 0.58 20.55 -6.38
N GLY A 98 1.04 20.43 -7.63
CA GLY A 98 1.57 21.55 -8.42
C GLY A 98 2.92 22.10 -7.94
N SER A 99 3.51 21.51 -6.88
CA SER A 99 4.81 21.89 -6.33
C SER A 99 5.44 20.75 -5.53
N PRO A 100 6.78 20.67 -5.44
CA PRO A 100 7.46 19.68 -4.62
C PRO A 100 7.35 20.05 -3.14
N ILE A 101 6.28 19.61 -2.48
CA ILE A 101 6.08 19.85 -1.06
C ILE A 101 7.14 19.10 -0.22
N LYS A 102 7.36 19.56 1.01
CA LYS A 102 8.23 18.83 1.94
C LYS A 102 7.60 17.46 2.27
N PRO A 103 8.41 16.38 2.32
CA PRO A 103 7.93 15.08 2.78
C PRO A 103 7.24 15.22 4.14
N THR A 104 6.02 14.73 4.24
CA THR A 104 5.20 14.87 5.44
C THR A 104 4.36 13.62 5.69
N HIS A 105 3.88 13.51 6.91
CA HIS A 105 3.06 12.41 7.38
C HIS A 105 1.74 12.95 7.94
N ASN A 106 0.70 12.12 7.95
CA ASN A 106 -0.49 12.43 8.73
C ASN A 106 -0.22 12.30 10.24
N TYR A 107 -1.22 12.61 11.07
CA TYR A 107 -1.12 12.55 12.54
C TYR A 107 -0.75 11.17 13.12
N ARG A 108 -0.85 10.09 12.33
CA ARG A 108 -0.49 8.71 12.74
C ARG A 108 0.88 8.26 12.21
N GLY A 109 1.62 9.16 11.56
CA GLY A 109 2.91 8.84 10.95
C GLY A 109 2.81 8.15 9.60
N TYR A 110 1.66 8.20 8.91
CA TYR A 110 1.52 7.66 7.56
C TYR A 110 2.00 8.68 6.51
N PRO A 111 2.92 8.33 5.59
CA PRO A 111 3.48 9.27 4.63
C PRO A 111 2.45 9.69 3.59
N ILE A 112 2.36 10.99 3.29
CA ILE A 112 1.47 11.49 2.22
C ILE A 112 1.80 10.86 0.86
N LEU A 113 3.07 10.50 0.65
CA LEU A 113 3.48 9.75 -0.54
C LEU A 113 2.71 8.42 -0.68
N GLY A 114 2.42 7.73 0.43
CA GLY A 114 1.64 6.49 0.40
C GLY A 114 0.23 6.70 -0.17
N SER A 115 -0.42 7.84 0.15
CA SER A 115 -1.74 8.16 -0.39
C SER A 115 -1.71 8.35 -1.91
N ILE A 116 -0.70 9.07 -2.41
CA ILE A 116 -0.51 9.27 -3.85
C ILE A 116 -0.17 7.95 -4.55
N PHE A 117 0.67 7.13 -3.91
CA PHE A 117 1.13 5.88 -4.50
C PHE A 117 -0.02 4.93 -4.82
N HIS A 118 -1.11 4.94 -4.04
CA HIS A 118 -2.31 4.18 -4.37
C HIS A 118 -2.86 4.52 -5.74
N ILE A 119 -2.95 5.82 -6.05
CA ILE A 119 -3.49 6.34 -7.31
C ILE A 119 -2.56 5.94 -8.47
N GLU A 120 -1.25 6.11 -8.30
CA GLU A 120 -0.25 5.81 -9.33
C GLU A 120 -0.06 4.30 -9.57
N SER A 121 -0.34 3.47 -8.56
CA SER A 121 -0.15 2.02 -8.64
C SER A 121 -1.24 1.28 -9.43
N VAL A 122 -2.28 2.00 -9.85
CA VAL A 122 -3.47 1.42 -10.49
C VAL A 122 -3.82 2.06 -11.83
N PRO A 123 -4.38 1.30 -12.78
CA PRO A 123 -4.92 1.90 -13.99
C PRO A 123 -6.16 2.72 -13.62
N GLY A 124 -6.17 3.98 -14.05
CA GLY A 124 -7.27 4.90 -13.87
C GLY A 124 -6.89 6.30 -14.34
N ASP A 125 -7.91 7.10 -14.65
CA ASP A 125 -7.78 8.51 -14.98
C ASP A 125 -8.13 9.28 -13.69
N TYR A 126 -7.10 9.65 -12.93
CA TYR A 126 -7.19 10.29 -11.60
C TYR A 126 -6.28 11.51 -11.53
#